data_AF-A0A3S4HMF9-F1
#
_entry.id   AF-A0A3S4HMF9-F1
#
_cell.length_a   1.000
_cell.length_b   1.000
_cell.length_c   1.000
_cell.angle_alpha   90.00
_cell.angle_beta   90.00
_cell.angle_gamma   90.00
#
_symmetry.space_group_name_H-M   'P 1'
#
loop_
_entity.id
_entity.type
_entity.pdbx_description
1 polymer ?
#
loop_
_entity_poly.entity_id
_entity_poly.type
_entity_poly.pdbx_seq_one_letter_code
_entity_poly.pdbx_strand_id
1 'polypeptide(L)'
;MAPLHYEFSRQPVQDPIEQAIATQQVVHLAQNCYLKRHNGEKLLVEGAVAPLLGRNGQLIGSVLTFRDTAPIRRRMLAALEASESRLRQHELELARVTRINTMGEMASGIATKSISRCRPS
;
A
#
# COMPACT_ATOMS: atom_id res chain seq x y z
N MET A 1 -13.70 -16.09 -23.53
CA MET A 1 -12.64 -15.08 -23.35
C MET A 1 -13.26 -13.90 -22.62
N ALA A 2 -12.72 -13.51 -21.47
CA ALA A 2 -13.20 -12.33 -20.74
C ALA A 2 -12.56 -11.07 -21.35
N PRO A 3 -13.33 -10.02 -21.68
CA PRO A 3 -12.79 -8.78 -22.25
C PRO A 3 -12.01 -7.96 -21.20
N LEU A 4 -10.78 -7.55 -21.57
CA LEU A 4 -9.94 -6.61 -20.84
C LEU A 4 -10.45 -5.18 -21.01
N HIS A 5 -10.49 -4.40 -19.93
CA HIS A 5 -10.96 -3.02 -19.96
C HIS A 5 -10.03 -2.09 -19.14
N TYR A 6 -10.11 -0.78 -19.41
CA TYR A 6 -9.26 0.27 -18.82
C TYR A 6 -10.11 1.33 -18.14
N GLU A 7 -9.84 1.69 -16.87
CA GLU A 7 -10.76 2.53 -16.07
C GLU A 7 -10.42 4.02 -16.09
N PHE A 8 -9.15 4.36 -16.34
CA PHE A 8 -8.66 5.75 -16.24
C PHE A 8 -7.79 6.19 -17.42
N SER A 9 -7.76 5.41 -18.51
CA SER A 9 -7.00 5.83 -19.68
C SER A 9 -7.72 6.98 -20.39
N ARG A 10 -7.19 8.20 -20.26
CA ARG A 10 -7.64 9.38 -21.04
C ARG A 10 -7.20 9.33 -22.51
N GLN A 11 -6.48 8.29 -22.91
CA GLN A 11 -6.06 8.04 -24.29
C GLN A 11 -6.62 6.68 -24.75
N PRO A 12 -6.99 6.52 -26.03
CA PRO A 12 -7.33 5.21 -26.56
C PRO A 12 -6.09 4.31 -26.45
N VAL A 13 -6.06 3.44 -25.44
CA VAL A 13 -5.02 2.43 -25.31
C VAL A 13 -5.35 1.35 -26.33
N GLN A 14 -4.47 1.18 -27.31
CA GLN A 14 -4.50 0.07 -28.25
C GLN A 14 -4.56 -1.25 -27.46
N ASP A 15 -5.34 -2.23 -27.93
CA ASP A 15 -5.44 -3.52 -27.25
C ASP A 15 -4.02 -4.10 -27.09
N PRO A 16 -3.56 -4.39 -25.86
CA PRO A 16 -2.21 -4.88 -25.60
C PRO A 16 -1.95 -6.22 -26.28
N ILE A 17 -3.00 -6.98 -26.61
CA ILE A 17 -2.93 -8.19 -27.42
C ILE A 17 -2.56 -7.83 -28.85
N GLU A 18 -3.28 -6.89 -29.46
CA GLU A 18 -2.95 -6.41 -30.81
C GLU A 18 -1.56 -5.78 -30.86
N GLN A 19 -1.19 -5.02 -29.83
CA GLN A 19 0.12 -4.40 -29.73
C GLN A 19 1.24 -5.43 -29.61
N ALA A 20 1.08 -6.47 -28.77
CA ALA A 20 2.07 -7.53 -28.61
C ALA A 20 2.21 -8.37 -29.89
N ILE A 21 1.10 -8.58 -30.61
CA ILE A 21 1.08 -9.28 -31.89
C ILE A 21 1.81 -8.44 -32.96
N ALA A 22 1.49 -7.16 -33.08
CA ALA A 22 2.06 -6.27 -34.10
C ALA A 22 3.54 -6.00 -33.88
N THR A 23 3.97 -5.84 -32.63
CA THR A 23 5.38 -5.57 -32.28
C THR A 23 6.21 -6.85 -32.15
N GLN A 24 5.57 -8.03 -32.04
CA GLN A 24 6.21 -9.28 -31.66
C GLN A 24 7.06 -9.16 -30.36
N GLN A 25 6.68 -8.25 -29.47
CA GLN A 25 7.34 -7.99 -28.20
C GLN A 25 6.38 -8.14 -27.03
N VAL A 26 6.95 -8.33 -25.83
CA VAL A 26 6.19 -8.36 -24.58
C VAL A 26 5.67 -6.96 -24.28
N VAL A 27 4.35 -6.84 -24.12
CA VAL A 27 3.67 -5.58 -23.76
C VAL A 27 3.18 -5.69 -22.33
N HIS A 28 3.59 -4.76 -21.49
CA HIS A 28 3.09 -4.66 -20.12
C HIS A 28 1.71 -4.00 -20.08
N LEU A 29 0.80 -4.52 -19.27
CA LEU A 29 -0.50 -3.91 -19.03
C LEU A 29 -0.31 -2.56 -18.33
N ALA A 30 -1.06 -1.55 -18.76
CA ALA A 30 -1.04 -0.24 -18.13
C ALA A 30 -1.54 -0.30 -16.68
N GLN A 31 -1.10 0.66 -15.86
CA GLN A 31 -1.65 0.87 -14.53
C GLN A 31 -3.16 1.13 -14.66
N ASN A 32 -3.98 0.38 -13.91
CA ASN A 32 -5.45 0.42 -13.93
C ASN A 32 -6.16 -0.40 -15.04
N CYS A 33 -5.56 -1.50 -15.51
CA CYS A 33 -6.31 -2.54 -16.21
C CYS A 33 -7.27 -3.26 -15.25
N TYR A 34 -8.48 -3.56 -15.72
CA TYR A 34 -9.40 -4.42 -15.01
C TYR A 34 -9.99 -5.52 -15.90
N LEU A 35 -10.17 -6.70 -15.31
CA LEU A 35 -10.95 -7.77 -15.89
C LEU A 35 -12.38 -7.68 -15.37
N LYS A 36 -13.35 -7.67 -16.28
CA LYS A 36 -14.76 -7.81 -15.92
C LYS A 36 -15.12 -9.29 -15.84
N ARG A 37 -15.41 -9.76 -14.63
CA ARG A 37 -15.87 -11.13 -14.41
C ARG A 37 -17.32 -11.30 -14.90
N HIS A 38 -17.75 -12.55 -15.11
CA HIS A 38 -19.12 -12.85 -15.53
C HIS A 38 -20.19 -12.34 -14.55
N ASN A 39 -19.86 -12.20 -13.27
CA ASN A 39 -20.72 -11.63 -12.22
C ASN A 39 -20.77 -10.08 -12.25
N GLY A 40 -20.09 -9.42 -13.18
CA GLY A 40 -20.01 -7.96 -13.27
C GLY A 40 -18.95 -7.31 -12.37
N GLU A 41 -18.27 -8.08 -11.54
CA GLU A 41 -17.20 -7.59 -10.67
C GLU A 41 -15.97 -7.18 -11.50
N LYS A 42 -15.40 -6.02 -11.18
CA LYS A 42 -14.17 -5.51 -11.79
C LYS A 42 -12.99 -5.94 -10.93
N LEU A 43 -12.07 -6.69 -11.53
CA LEU A 43 -10.83 -7.11 -10.89
C LEU A 43 -9.68 -6.27 -11.42
N LEU A 44 -9.08 -5.43 -10.57
CA LEU A 44 -7.84 -4.74 -10.93
C LEU A 44 -6.72 -5.77 -11.13
N VAL A 45 -6.08 -5.69 -12.29
CA VAL A 45 -5.03 -6.61 -12.67
C VAL A 45 -3.80 -5.86 -13.16
N GLU A 46 -2.65 -6.42 -12.82
CA GLU A 46 -1.37 -6.06 -13.42
C GLU A 46 -0.81 -7.29 -14.13
N GLY A 47 -0.10 -7.09 -15.23
CA GLY A 47 0.26 -8.22 -16.08
C GLY A 47 1.05 -7.84 -17.30
N ALA A 48 1.31 -8.82 -18.15
CA ALA A 48 1.97 -8.63 -19.42
C ALA A 48 1.40 -9.60 -20.46
N VAL A 49 1.39 -9.15 -21.71
CA VAL A 49 1.04 -9.93 -22.89
C VAL A 49 2.32 -10.25 -23.64
N ALA A 50 2.56 -11.53 -23.90
CA ALA A 50 3.71 -11.99 -24.66
C ALA A 50 3.25 -12.74 -25.93
N PRO A 51 3.77 -12.39 -27.11
CA PRO A 51 3.46 -13.12 -28.33
C PRO A 51 4.13 -14.49 -28.30
N LEU A 52 3.42 -15.51 -28.78
CA LEU A 52 3.92 -16.86 -28.95
C LEU A 52 4.38 -17.03 -30.40
N LEU A 53 5.69 -17.13 -30.61
CA LEU A 53 6.29 -17.31 -31.92
C LEU A 53 6.67 -18.78 -32.14
N GLY A 54 6.42 -19.28 -33.35
CA GLY A 54 6.80 -20.62 -33.79
C GLY A 54 8.25 -20.70 -34.25
N ARG A 55 8.69 -21.91 -34.64
CA ARG A 55 10.08 -22.18 -35.05
C ARG A 55 10.58 -21.31 -36.20
N ASN A 56 9.70 -20.78 -37.05
CA ASN A 56 10.08 -19.97 -38.20
C ASN A 56 9.71 -18.48 -38.00
N GLY A 57 9.50 -18.06 -36.75
CA GLY A 57 9.07 -16.69 -36.43
C GLY A 57 7.59 -16.41 -36.75
N GLN A 58 6.81 -17.42 -37.17
CA GLN A 58 5.38 -17.23 -37.38
C GLN A 58 4.67 -17.01 -36.05
N LEU A 59 3.76 -16.04 -36.00
CA LEU A 59 2.92 -15.83 -34.84
C LEU A 59 1.94 -17.01 -34.67
N ILE A 60 2.10 -17.77 -33.60
CA ILE A 60 1.18 -18.85 -33.21
C ILE A 60 0.01 -18.28 -32.39
N GLY A 61 0.27 -17.25 -31.59
CA GLY A 61 -0.75 -16.62 -30.76
C GLY A 61 -0.16 -15.63 -29.77
N SER A 62 -0.88 -15.37 -28.68
CA SER A 62 -0.42 -14.48 -27.61
C SER A 62 -0.86 -15.03 -26.25
N VAL A 63 -0.03 -14.86 -25.24
CA VAL A 63 -0.27 -15.28 -23.86
C VAL A 63 -0.40 -14.05 -22.99
N LEU A 64 -1.56 -13.90 -22.35
CA LEU A 64 -1.82 -12.88 -21.34
C LEU A 64 -1.54 -13.46 -19.95
N THR A 65 -0.59 -12.86 -19.23
CA THR A 65 -0.38 -13.11 -17.81
C THR A 65 -0.98 -11.95 -17.01
N PHE A 66 -1.74 -12.27 -15.97
CA PHE A 66 -2.31 -11.26 -15.08
C PHE A 66 -2.25 -11.74 -13.63
N ARG A 67 -2.01 -10.80 -12.72
CA ARG A 67 -2.03 -10.99 -11.27
C ARG A 67 -3.07 -10.05 -10.67
N ASP A 68 -3.90 -10.61 -9.80
CA ASP A 68 -4.86 -9.85 -9.01
C ASP A 68 -4.13 -9.00 -7.96
N THR A 69 -4.29 -7.68 -8.03
CA THR A 69 -3.67 -6.73 -7.10
C THR A 69 -4.59 -6.32 -5.95
N ALA A 70 -5.88 -6.69 -6.00
CA ALA A 70 -6.84 -6.44 -4.92
C ALA A 70 -6.43 -7.03 -3.55
N PRO A 71 -5.88 -8.25 -3.43
CA PRO A 71 -5.44 -8.78 -2.14
C PRO A 71 -4.18 -8.09 -1.62
N ILE A 72 -3.26 -7.68 -2.49
CA ILE A 72 -2.05 -6.95 -2.11
C ILE A 72 -2.42 -5.57 -1.55
N ARG A 73 -3.31 -4.85 -2.23
CA ARG A 73 -3.75 -3.51 -1.81
C ARG A 73 -4.48 -3.55 -0.46
N ARG A 74 -5.32 -4.57 -0.23
CA ARG A 74 -5.98 -4.78 1.07
C ARG A 74 -4.99 -5.03 2.21
N ARG A 75 -3.96 -5.84 1.98
CA ARG A 75 -2.91 -6.10 2.99
C ARG A 75 -2.09 -4.85 3.31
N MET A 76 -1.77 -4.05 2.30
CA MET A 76 -1.05 -2.78 2.50
C MET A 76 -1.85 -1.80 3.34
N LEU A 77 -3.16 -1.64 3.07
CA LEU A 77 -4.03 -0.78 3.87
C LEU A 77 -4.12 -1.26 5.33
N ALA A 78 -4.35 -2.56 5.54
CA ALA A 78 -4.40 -3.13 6.89
C ALA A 78 -3.08 -2.98 7.66
N ALA A 79 -1.93 -3.10 6.97
CA ALA A 79 -0.62 -2.88 7.58
C ALA A 79 -0.39 -1.40 7.97
N LEU A 80 -0.87 -0.47 7.14
CA LEU A 80 -0.83 0.97 7.43
C LEU A 80 -1.66 1.30 8.67
N GLU A 81 -2.90 0.82 8.73
CA GLU A 81 -3.81 1.02 9.87
C GLU A 81 -3.22 0.45 11.18
N ALA A 82 -2.56 -0.71 11.09
CA ALA A 82 -1.87 -1.30 12.23
C ALA A 82 -0.68 -0.46 12.71
N SER A 83 0.08 0.15 11.78
CA SER A 83 1.19 1.03 12.11
C SER A 83 0.72 2.34 12.75
N GLU A 84 -0.34 2.95 12.22
CA GLU A 84 -0.95 4.16 12.80
C GLU A 84 -1.45 3.91 14.22
N SER A 85 -2.08 2.75 14.45
CA SER A 85 -2.60 2.39 15.78
C SER A 85 -1.48 2.24 16.81
N ARG A 86 -0.33 1.68 16.40
CA ARG A 86 0.87 1.57 17.26
C ARG A 86 1.46 2.93 17.61
N LEU A 87 1.55 3.84 16.62
CA LEU A 87 2.02 5.20 16.85
C LEU A 87 1.12 5.94 17.85
N ARG A 88 -0.21 5.86 17.69
CA ARG A 88 -1.15 6.46 18.65
C ARG A 88 -1.02 5.87 20.05
N GLN A 89 -0.77 4.57 20.19
CA GLN A 89 -0.56 3.96 21.50
C GLN A 89 0.68 4.50 22.22
N HIS A 90 1.80 4.64 21.50
CA HIS A 90 3.02 5.22 22.08
C HIS A 90 2.85 6.70 22.43
N GLU A 91 2.14 7.48 21.63
CA GLU A 91 1.81 8.88 21.98
C GLU A 91 1.03 8.98 23.29
N LEU A 92 0.03 8.13 23.49
CA LEU A 92 -0.78 8.09 24.71
C LEU A 92 0.04 7.64 25.93
N GLU A 93 0.94 6.69 25.75
CA GLU A 93 1.85 6.21 26.80
C GLU A 93 2.83 7.31 27.24
N LEU A 94 3.42 8.02 26.28
CA LEU A 94 4.32 9.15 26.57
C LEU A 94 3.59 10.30 27.27
N ALA A 95 2.35 10.60 26.87
CA ALA A 95 1.52 11.60 27.55
C ALA A 95 1.23 11.26 29.02
N ARG A 96 1.30 9.97 29.40
CA ARG A 96 1.18 9.51 30.80
C ARG A 96 2.45 9.77 31.60
N VAL A 97 3.63 9.58 31.01
CA VAL A 97 4.93 9.73 31.67
C VAL A 97 5.20 11.20 32.03
N THR A 98 4.85 12.15 31.16
CA THR A 98 5.06 13.59 31.39
C THR A 98 4.33 14.10 32.65
N ARG A 99 3.19 13.48 33.00
CA ARG A 99 2.38 13.86 34.17
C ARG A 99 3.00 13.43 35.51
N ILE A 100 3.80 12.35 35.51
CA ILE A 100 4.45 11.84 36.73
C ILE A 100 5.71 12.65 37.05
N ASN A 101 6.48 13.02 36.01
CA ASN A 101 7.72 13.79 36.19
C ASN A 101 7.47 15.19 36.77
N THR A 102 6.38 15.87 36.36
CA THR A 102 6.00 17.20 36.86
C THR A 102 5.59 17.20 38.34
N MET A 103 4.99 16.12 38.86
CA MET A 103 4.67 16.00 40.29
C MET A 103 5.92 15.79 41.16
N GLY A 104 6.92 15.06 40.64
CA GLY A 104 8.20 14.83 41.32
C GLY A 104 9.02 16.12 41.49
N GLU A 105 9.02 16.99 40.47
CA GLU A 105 9.69 18.29 40.52
C GLU A 105 9.07 19.23 41.57
N MET A 106 7.73 19.30 41.64
CA MET A 106 7.06 20.09 42.68
C MET A 106 7.37 19.55 44.08
N ALA A 107 7.34 18.22 44.30
CA ALA A 107 7.63 17.60 45.60
C ALA A 107 9.04 17.91 46.13
N SER A 108 10.04 17.97 45.24
CA SER A 108 11.42 18.32 45.60
C SER A 108 11.57 19.79 46.01
N GLY A 109 10.84 20.70 45.35
CA GLY A 109 10.85 22.14 45.65
C GLY A 109 10.21 22.51 47.00
N ILE A 110 9.23 21.74 47.48
CA ILE A 110 8.61 21.95 48.80
C ILE A 110 9.45 21.33 49.94
N ALA A 111 10.13 20.20 49.70
CA ALA A 111 10.95 19.52 50.72
C ALA A 111 12.23 20.28 51.08
N THR A 112 12.86 20.98 50.12
CA THR A 112 14.10 21.73 50.37
C THR A 112 13.87 23.02 51.17
N LYS A 113 12.64 23.56 51.19
CA LYS A 113 12.35 24.82 51.91
C LYS A 113 12.04 24.60 53.39
N SER A 114 11.55 23.42 53.78
CA SER A 114 11.22 23.07 55.17
C SER A 114 12.43 22.68 56.03
N ILE A 115 13.58 22.30 55.44
CA ILE A 115 14.78 21.89 56.18
C ILE A 115 15.71 23.06 56.57
N SER A 116 15.47 24.28 56.06
CA SER A 116 16.28 25.47 56.37
C SER A 116 15.81 26.27 57.59
N ARG A 117 14.75 25.86 58.29
CA ARG A 117 14.18 26.58 59.46
C ARG A 117 14.46 25.97 60.83
N CYS A 118 15.22 24.88 60.92
CA CYS A 118 15.63 24.28 62.19
C CYS A 118 17.15 24.33 62.36
N ARG A 119 17.71 25.48 62.73
CA ARG A 119 18.99 25.54 63.47
C ARG A 119 18.66 25.84 64.93
N PRO A 120 19.02 24.96 65.88
CA PRO A 120 18.87 25.27 67.29
C PRO A 120 19.97 26.23 67.73
N SER A 121 19.60 27.25 68.49
CA SER A 121 20.49 28.08 69.32
C SER A 121 20.14 27.83 70.77
#